data_AF-A0ABD3XYC1-F1
#
_entry.id   AF-A0ABD3XYC1-F1
#
_cell.length_a   1.000
_cell.length_b   1.000
_cell.length_c   1.000
_cell.angle_alpha   90.00
_cell.angle_beta   90.00
_cell.angle_gamma   90.00
#
_symmetry.space_group_name_H-M   'P 1'
#
loop_
_entity.id
_entity.type
_entity.pdbx_description
1 polymer ?
#
loop_
_entity_poly.entity_id
_entity_poly.type
_entity_poly.pdbx_seq_one_letter_code
_entity_poly.pdbx_strand_id
1 'polypeptide(L)'
;MKEAGEKVLGYINNRKTEWISEETWTRIEERRHIKKRLSDSNSPRLKDKISKEYRGKDKEVKKSARKDMSEYTERLVKEAEVAAGKKYMKTVYQNTKTLKGDYNQHYDLPVRDEVGAYVTVEQDKLERWKKHFECILNRPDPPVLADIPESVEDLDINCDDITVEEVKQAIHNLKNGKAPDDDGVCP
;
A
#
# COMPACT_ATOMS: atom_id res chain seq x y z
N MET A 1 -32.24 -0.89 -16.14
CA MET A 1 -30.84 -1.39 -16.19
C MET A 1 -29.82 -0.37 -15.67
N LYS A 2 -29.87 0.92 -16.06
CA LYS A 2 -28.92 1.94 -15.55
C LYS A 2 -29.09 2.28 -14.06
N GLU A 3 -30.33 2.45 -13.59
CA GLU A 3 -30.63 2.82 -12.19
C GLU A 3 -30.26 1.72 -11.16
N ALA A 4 -30.38 0.44 -11.53
CA ALA A 4 -30.01 -0.67 -10.66
C ALA A 4 -28.49 -0.76 -10.47
N GLY A 5 -27.71 -0.42 -11.51
CA GLY A 5 -26.25 -0.37 -11.43
C GLY A 5 -25.74 0.79 -10.59
N GLU A 6 -26.37 1.98 -10.70
CA GLU A 6 -26.01 3.16 -9.91
C GLU A 6 -26.18 2.93 -8.40
N LYS A 7 -27.25 2.24 -7.99
CA LYS A 7 -27.57 1.99 -6.59
C LYS A 7 -26.66 0.94 -5.92
N VAL A 8 -26.08 0.03 -6.70
CA VAL A 8 -25.28 -1.10 -6.19
C VAL A 8 -23.76 -0.85 -6.31
N LEU A 9 -23.30 -0.14 -7.35
CA LEU A 9 -21.87 0.03 -7.65
C LEU A 9 -21.34 1.46 -7.45
N GLY A 10 -22.21 2.48 -7.41
CA GLY A 10 -21.80 3.89 -7.34
C GLY A 10 -21.09 4.41 -8.61
N TYR A 11 -20.81 5.72 -8.66
CA TYR A 11 -20.03 6.33 -9.75
C TYR A 11 -18.54 6.05 -9.56
N ILE A 12 -17.90 5.46 -10.59
CA ILE A 12 -16.44 5.40 -10.66
C ILE A 12 -15.94 6.83 -10.84
N ASN A 13 -15.39 7.40 -9.78
CA ASN A 13 -14.81 8.72 -9.82
C ASN A 13 -13.51 8.63 -10.62
N ASN A 14 -13.54 9.05 -11.89
CA ASN A 14 -12.36 9.11 -12.76
C ASN A 14 -11.46 10.26 -12.29
N ARG A 15 -10.84 10.12 -11.12
CA ARG A 15 -9.80 11.03 -10.68
C ARG A 15 -8.71 11.01 -11.74
N LYS A 16 -8.39 12.18 -12.30
CA LYS A 16 -7.24 12.33 -13.18
C LYS A 16 -6.02 11.84 -12.39
N THR A 17 -5.28 10.90 -12.97
CA THR A 17 -4.05 10.38 -12.37
C THR A 17 -3.08 11.53 -12.10
N GLU A 18 -2.52 11.57 -10.89
CA GLU A 18 -1.68 12.69 -10.42
C GLU A 18 -0.44 12.95 -11.26
N TRP A 19 -0.01 11.97 -12.06
CA TRP A 19 1.19 12.06 -12.89
C TRP A 19 0.93 12.56 -14.32
N ILE A 20 -0.33 12.63 -14.80
CA ILE A 20 -0.64 13.08 -16.16
C ILE A 20 -1.00 14.57 -16.14
N SER A 21 -0.27 15.38 -16.92
CA SER A 21 -0.53 16.81 -17.06
C SER A 21 -1.83 17.12 -17.81
N GLU A 22 -2.38 18.31 -17.61
CA GLU A 22 -3.54 18.78 -18.36
C GLU A 22 -3.28 18.84 -19.87
N GLU A 23 -2.05 19.19 -20.27
CA GLU A 23 -1.65 19.21 -21.67
C GLU A 23 -1.68 17.81 -22.31
N THR A 24 -1.26 16.77 -21.59
CA THR A 24 -1.40 15.39 -22.08
C THR A 24 -2.87 14.98 -22.16
N TRP A 25 -3.71 15.42 -21.22
CA TRP A 25 -5.15 15.17 -21.29
C TRP A 25 -5.82 15.82 -22.50
N THR A 26 -5.49 17.07 -22.85
CA THR A 26 -6.03 17.71 -24.05
C THR A 26 -5.63 16.97 -25.31
N ARG A 27 -4.36 16.55 -25.43
CA ARG A 27 -3.87 15.73 -26.55
C ARG A 27 -4.59 14.37 -26.64
N ILE A 28 -4.90 13.74 -25.50
CA ILE A 28 -5.67 12.49 -25.45
C ILE A 28 -7.09 12.70 -25.99
N GLU A 29 -7.72 13.82 -25.63
CA GLU A 29 -9.06 14.18 -26.10
C GLU A 29 -9.08 14.44 -27.61
N GLU A 30 -8.11 15.20 -28.13
CA GLU A 30 -7.94 15.43 -29.56
C GLU A 30 -7.77 14.11 -30.34
N ARG A 31 -6.94 13.19 -29.82
CA ARG A 31 -6.80 11.84 -30.38
C ARG A 31 -8.13 11.07 -30.35
N ARG A 32 -8.93 11.21 -29.28
CA ARG A 32 -10.24 10.58 -29.14
C ARG A 32 -11.23 11.09 -30.18
N HIS A 33 -11.25 12.39 -30.46
CA HIS A 33 -12.07 12.97 -31.53
C HIS A 33 -11.67 12.45 -32.92
N ILE A 34 -10.38 12.33 -33.21
CA ILE A 34 -9.90 11.75 -34.48
C ILE A 34 -10.32 10.27 -34.59
N LYS A 35 -10.23 9.51 -33.49
CA LYS A 35 -10.68 8.12 -33.46
C LYS A 35 -12.19 7.98 -33.70
N LYS A 36 -12.99 8.90 -33.17
CA LYS A 36 -14.43 8.98 -33.43
C LYS A 36 -14.70 9.23 -34.92
N ARG A 37 -14.06 10.24 -35.52
CA ARG A 37 -14.13 10.52 -36.97
C ARG A 37 -13.75 9.30 -37.82
N LEU A 38 -12.76 8.51 -37.40
CA LEU A 38 -12.34 7.29 -38.11
C LEU A 38 -13.42 6.20 -38.07
N SER A 39 -14.11 6.06 -36.94
CA SER A 39 -15.20 5.10 -36.76
C SER A 39 -16.45 5.48 -37.56
N ASP A 40 -16.76 6.77 -37.61
CA ASP A 40 -17.96 7.30 -38.28
C ASP A 40 -17.82 7.34 -39.82
N SER A 41 -16.58 7.36 -40.33
CA SER A 41 -16.32 7.39 -41.77
C SER A 41 -16.56 6.03 -42.42
N ASN A 42 -17.19 5.99 -43.60
CA ASN A 42 -17.39 4.75 -44.37
C ASN A 42 -16.47 4.62 -45.59
N SER A 43 -15.90 5.72 -46.09
CA SER A 43 -15.07 5.70 -47.30
C SER A 43 -13.64 5.21 -47.04
N PRO A 44 -13.11 4.21 -47.77
CA PRO A 44 -11.75 3.70 -47.57
C PRO A 44 -10.65 4.76 -47.72
N ARG A 45 -10.79 5.67 -48.69
CA ARG A 45 -9.81 6.75 -48.94
C ARG A 45 -9.76 7.76 -47.79
N LEU A 46 -10.92 8.06 -47.21
CA LEU A 46 -11.02 8.99 -46.09
C LEU A 46 -10.49 8.35 -44.79
N LYS A 47 -10.77 7.06 -44.58
CA LYS A 47 -10.19 6.28 -43.48
C LYS A 47 -8.67 6.27 -43.50
N ASP A 48 -8.02 6.11 -44.65
CA ASP A 48 -6.54 6.13 -44.72
C ASP A 48 -5.98 7.50 -44.29
N LYS A 49 -6.57 8.60 -44.74
CA LYS A 49 -6.16 9.96 -44.33
C LYS A 49 -6.32 10.17 -42.82
N ILE A 50 -7.50 9.86 -42.27
CA ILE A 50 -7.76 9.99 -40.83
C ILE A 50 -6.87 9.05 -40.01
N SER A 51 -6.54 7.87 -40.52
CA SER A 51 -5.61 6.94 -39.87
C SER A 51 -4.20 7.50 -39.80
N LYS A 52 -3.74 8.20 -40.84
CA LYS A 52 -2.44 8.92 -40.81
C LYS A 52 -2.45 10.04 -39.77
N GLU A 53 -3.52 10.82 -39.71
CA GLU A 53 -3.74 11.87 -38.70
C GLU A 53 -3.71 11.28 -37.28
N TYR A 54 -4.46 10.21 -37.04
CA TYR A 54 -4.51 9.49 -35.76
C TYR A 54 -3.13 8.97 -35.35
N ARG A 55 -2.36 8.38 -36.27
CA ARG A 55 -0.99 7.90 -35.99
C ARG A 55 -0.06 9.03 -35.58
N GLY A 56 -0.16 10.20 -36.20
CA GLY A 56 0.58 11.39 -35.80
C GLY A 56 0.23 11.80 -34.37
N LYS A 57 -1.07 11.93 -34.08
CA LYS A 57 -1.55 12.33 -32.76
C LYS A 57 -1.24 11.32 -31.67
N ASP A 58 -1.32 10.03 -31.97
CA ASP A 58 -0.97 8.96 -31.02
C ASP A 58 0.52 8.98 -30.65
N LYS A 59 1.41 9.34 -31.59
CA LYS A 59 2.84 9.55 -31.29
C LYS A 59 3.03 10.75 -30.35
N GLU A 60 2.31 11.85 -30.57
CA GLU A 60 2.38 13.03 -29.69
C GLU A 60 1.90 12.72 -28.27
N VAL A 61 0.77 12.01 -28.14
CA VAL A 61 0.24 11.56 -26.84
C VAL A 61 1.23 10.66 -26.13
N LYS A 62 1.82 9.68 -26.83
CA LYS A 62 2.84 8.80 -26.25
C LYS A 62 4.08 9.58 -25.81
N LYS A 63 4.50 10.58 -26.58
CA LYS A 63 5.65 11.42 -26.23
C LYS A 63 5.36 12.26 -24.99
N SER A 64 4.19 12.89 -24.90
CA SER A 64 3.83 13.71 -23.74
C SER A 64 3.63 12.86 -22.49
N ALA A 65 2.93 11.72 -22.60
CA ALA A 65 2.77 10.80 -21.46
C ALA A 65 4.11 10.28 -20.92
N ARG A 66 5.09 9.99 -21.77
CA ARG A 66 6.45 9.62 -21.32
C ARG A 66 7.16 10.77 -20.61
N LYS A 67 7.02 11.99 -21.13
CA LYS A 67 7.58 13.20 -20.51
C LYS A 67 6.99 13.40 -19.13
N ASP A 68 5.66 13.39 -19.01
CA ASP A 68 4.94 13.57 -17.76
C ASP A 68 5.32 12.50 -16.72
N MET A 69 5.42 11.23 -17.14
CA MET A 69 5.87 10.14 -16.26
C MET A 69 7.31 10.35 -15.78
N SER A 70 8.20 10.81 -16.66
CA SER A 70 9.59 11.13 -16.30
C SER A 70 9.66 12.27 -15.29
N GLU A 71 8.92 13.35 -15.50
CA GLU A 71 8.87 14.52 -14.61
C GLU A 71 8.26 14.14 -13.24
N TYR A 72 7.21 13.33 -13.25
CA TYR A 72 6.59 12.81 -12.02
C TYR A 72 7.57 11.94 -11.21
N THR A 73 8.28 11.04 -11.89
CA THR A 73 9.28 10.17 -11.28
C THR A 73 10.43 10.99 -10.69
N GLU A 74 10.95 11.95 -11.45
CA GLU A 74 12.03 12.82 -11.00
C GLU A 74 11.64 13.64 -9.77
N ARG A 75 10.39 14.15 -9.73
CA ARG A 75 9.86 14.84 -8.54
C ARG A 75 9.84 13.92 -7.31
N LEU A 76 9.31 12.70 -7.43
CA LEU A 76 9.25 11.74 -6.32
C LEU A 76 10.65 11.39 -5.80
N VAL A 77 11.62 11.21 -6.70
CA VAL A 77 13.02 10.93 -6.34
C VAL A 77 13.61 12.11 -5.57
N LYS A 78 13.47 13.35 -6.07
CA LYS A 78 13.97 14.55 -5.37
C LYS A 78 13.36 14.71 -3.98
N GLU A 79 12.05 14.46 -3.84
CA GLU A 79 11.40 14.50 -2.54
C GLU A 79 11.94 13.43 -1.59
N ALA A 80 12.22 12.23 -2.11
CA ALA A 80 12.82 11.15 -1.32
C ALA A 80 14.26 11.50 -0.89
N GLU A 81 15.08 12.09 -1.76
CA GLU A 81 16.45 12.53 -1.42
C GLU A 81 16.45 13.59 -0.30
N VAL A 82 15.58 14.60 -0.41
CA VAL A 82 15.43 15.64 0.62
C VAL A 82 14.93 15.04 1.94
N ALA A 83 13.98 14.09 1.88
CA ALA A 83 13.48 13.40 3.06
C ALA A 83 14.56 12.54 3.73
N ALA A 84 15.39 11.85 2.96
CA ALA A 84 16.51 11.06 3.47
C ALA A 84 17.53 11.95 4.20
N GLY A 85 17.89 13.11 3.63
CA GLY A 85 18.75 14.09 4.28
C GLY A 85 18.20 14.62 5.61
N LYS A 86 16.86 14.70 5.73
CA LYS A 86 16.16 15.09 6.98
C LYS A 86 15.83 13.91 7.91
N LYS A 87 16.26 12.69 7.57
CA LYS A 87 15.94 11.44 8.28
C LYS A 87 14.43 11.12 8.38
N TYR A 88 13.61 11.63 7.46
CA TYR A 88 12.17 11.32 7.38
C TYR A 88 11.91 10.00 6.64
N MET A 89 12.23 8.88 7.28
CA MET A 89 12.17 7.54 6.67
C MET A 89 10.77 7.14 6.18
N LYS A 90 9.71 7.62 6.84
CA LYS A 90 8.32 7.39 6.39
C LYS A 90 8.08 7.93 4.97
N THR A 91 8.51 9.15 4.70
CA THR A 91 8.35 9.79 3.38
C THR A 91 9.19 9.11 2.32
N VAL A 92 10.43 8.73 2.66
CA VAL A 92 11.31 7.94 1.78
C VAL A 92 10.61 6.64 1.39
N TYR A 93 10.15 5.86 2.37
CA TYR A 93 9.44 4.61 2.14
C TYR A 93 8.19 4.79 1.27
N GLN A 94 7.36 5.81 1.56
CA GLN A 94 6.16 6.09 0.77
C GLN A 94 6.49 6.42 -0.69
N ASN A 95 7.48 7.27 -0.96
CA ASN A 95 7.88 7.63 -2.32
C ASN A 95 8.48 6.42 -3.06
N THR A 96 9.34 5.63 -2.41
CA THR A 96 9.89 4.39 -2.98
C THR A 96 8.78 3.37 -3.27
N LYS A 97 7.79 3.24 -2.39
CA LYS A 97 6.63 2.38 -2.60
C LYS A 97 5.80 2.82 -3.81
N THR A 98 5.55 4.12 -3.95
CA THR A 98 4.86 4.70 -5.12
C THR A 98 5.63 4.43 -6.41
N LEU A 99 6.97 4.57 -6.40
CA LEU A 99 7.83 4.31 -7.56
C LEU A 99 7.90 2.83 -7.95
N LYS A 100 7.91 1.92 -6.97
CA LYS A 100 7.91 0.48 -7.22
C LYS A 100 6.65 0.02 -7.98
N GLY A 101 5.58 0.79 -7.93
CA GLY A 101 4.33 0.44 -8.58
C GLY A 101 3.64 -0.75 -7.90
N ASP A 102 4.00 -1.06 -6.64
CA ASP A 102 3.23 -1.96 -5.78
C ASP A 102 1.90 -1.28 -5.45
N TYR A 103 1.01 -1.30 -6.44
CA TYR A 103 -0.43 -1.23 -6.25
C TYR A 103 -0.81 -2.47 -5.46
N ASN A 104 -0.63 -2.42 -4.14
CA ASN A 104 -1.42 -3.26 -3.24
C ASN A 104 -2.86 -2.79 -3.38
N GLN A 105 -3.52 -3.28 -4.42
CA GLN A 105 -4.92 -3.06 -4.73
C GLN A 105 -5.80 -3.89 -3.78
N HIS A 106 -5.53 -3.85 -2.47
CA HIS A 106 -6.26 -4.61 -1.48
C HIS A 106 -6.27 -3.86 -0.14
N TYR A 107 -6.90 -2.69 -0.09
CA TYR A 107 -7.18 -2.02 1.19
C TYR A 107 -8.57 -2.28 1.74
N ASP A 108 -9.30 -3.25 1.17
CA ASP A 108 -10.56 -3.68 1.74
C ASP A 108 -10.76 -5.20 1.59
N LEU A 109 -9.76 -5.97 2.03
CA LEU A 109 -9.90 -7.43 2.07
C LEU A 109 -11.11 -7.77 2.96
N PRO A 110 -12.06 -8.57 2.46
CA PRO A 110 -13.18 -8.99 3.27
C PRO A 110 -12.70 -9.92 4.39
N VAL A 111 -13.16 -9.65 5.61
CA VAL A 111 -12.82 -10.46 6.80
C VAL A 111 -13.80 -11.64 6.86
N ARG A 112 -13.34 -12.84 7.21
CA ARG A 112 -14.25 -13.98 7.38
C ARG A 112 -14.92 -13.96 8.75
N ASP A 113 -16.24 -14.09 8.76
CA ASP A 113 -17.02 -14.34 9.95
C ASP A 113 -16.82 -15.78 10.47
N GLU A 114 -17.35 -16.09 11.65
CA GLU A 114 -17.29 -17.40 12.30
C GLU A 114 -17.92 -18.51 11.45
N VAL A 115 -18.93 -18.18 10.65
CA VAL A 115 -19.60 -19.10 9.71
C VAL A 115 -18.84 -19.19 8.37
N GLY A 116 -17.75 -18.44 8.21
CA GLY A 116 -16.93 -18.41 6.99
C GLY A 116 -17.41 -17.44 5.91
N ALA A 117 -18.47 -16.65 6.18
CA ALA A 117 -18.97 -15.63 5.27
C ALA A 117 -18.04 -14.39 5.24
N TYR A 118 -18.03 -13.67 4.12
CA TYR A 118 -17.19 -12.50 3.94
C TYR A 118 -17.89 -11.22 4.42
N VAL A 119 -17.22 -10.51 5.32
CA VAL A 119 -17.63 -9.21 5.87
C VAL A 119 -16.88 -8.10 5.14
N THR A 120 -17.62 -7.21 4.47
CA THR A 120 -17.07 -6.10 3.69
C THR A 120 -17.26 -4.73 4.36
N VAL A 121 -18.20 -4.60 5.30
CA VAL A 121 -18.50 -3.33 6.00
C VAL A 121 -17.49 -3.07 7.11
N GLU A 122 -16.95 -1.85 7.20
CA GLU A 122 -15.89 -1.49 8.15
C GLU A 122 -16.29 -1.67 9.63
N GLN A 123 -17.52 -1.28 9.99
CA GLN A 123 -18.05 -1.45 11.36
C GLN A 123 -18.13 -2.92 11.74
N ASP A 124 -18.67 -3.76 10.86
CA ASP A 124 -18.78 -5.21 11.07
C ASP A 124 -17.39 -5.87 11.13
N LYS A 125 -16.41 -5.38 10.36
CA LYS A 125 -15.01 -5.84 10.47
C LYS A 125 -14.45 -5.54 11.85
N LEU A 126 -14.66 -4.33 12.38
CA LEU A 126 -14.22 -3.93 13.71
C LEU A 126 -14.85 -4.80 14.80
N GLU A 127 -16.15 -5.05 14.73
CA GLU A 127 -16.85 -5.94 15.66
C GLU A 127 -16.32 -7.37 15.59
N ARG A 128 -16.10 -7.90 14.38
CA ARG A 128 -15.53 -9.23 14.16
C ARG A 128 -14.12 -9.36 14.74
N TRP A 129 -13.28 -8.33 14.58
CA TRP A 129 -11.94 -8.27 15.17
C TRP A 129 -12.02 -8.21 16.70
N LYS A 130 -12.89 -7.37 17.27
CA LYS A 130 -13.10 -7.28 18.72
C LYS A 130 -13.47 -8.65 19.30
N LYS A 131 -14.46 -9.32 18.71
CA LYS A 131 -14.90 -10.65 19.13
C LYS A 131 -13.78 -11.70 19.04
N HIS A 132 -13.00 -11.67 17.95
CA HIS A 132 -11.85 -12.56 17.78
C HIS A 132 -10.83 -12.43 18.91
N PHE A 133 -10.42 -11.19 19.20
CA PHE A 133 -9.44 -10.91 20.23
C PHE A 133 -9.96 -11.18 21.64
N GLU A 134 -11.23 -10.89 21.92
CA GLU A 134 -11.85 -11.25 23.21
C GLU A 134 -11.80 -12.76 23.46
N CYS A 135 -12.09 -13.60 22.46
CA CYS A 135 -12.03 -15.05 22.60
C CYS A 135 -10.60 -15.61 22.75
N ILE A 136 -9.60 -14.94 22.18
CA ILE A 136 -8.20 -15.41 22.24
C ILE A 136 -7.52 -14.94 23.52
N LEU A 137 -7.71 -13.68 23.90
CA LEU A 137 -6.97 -13.03 24.98
C LEU A 137 -7.61 -13.25 26.36
N ASN A 138 -8.92 -13.47 26.43
CA ASN A 138 -9.65 -13.64 27.70
C ASN A 138 -10.11 -15.09 27.91
N ARG A 139 -9.22 -16.06 27.66
CA ARG A 139 -9.54 -17.47 27.94
C ARG A 139 -9.57 -17.69 29.45
N PRO A 140 -10.55 -18.46 29.97
CA PRO A 140 -10.54 -18.84 31.38
C PRO A 140 -9.28 -19.64 31.69
N ASP A 141 -8.84 -19.60 32.94
CA ASP A 141 -7.73 -20.42 33.41
C ASP A 141 -7.99 -21.89 33.05
N PRO A 142 -6.97 -22.62 32.55
CA PRO A 142 -7.15 -24.01 32.18
C PRO A 142 -7.64 -24.81 33.40
N PRO A 143 -8.61 -25.73 33.23
CA PRO A 143 -9.19 -26.49 34.33
C PRO A 143 -8.20 -27.44 34.99
N VAL A 144 -7.09 -27.72 34.32
CA VAL A 144 -5.97 -28.49 34.84
C VAL A 144 -4.79 -27.54 34.92
N LEU A 145 -4.32 -27.29 36.14
CA LEU A 145 -3.05 -26.62 36.36
C LEU A 145 -1.95 -27.49 35.75
N ALA A 146 -1.06 -26.88 34.96
CA ALA A 146 0.10 -27.60 34.48
C ALA A 146 0.92 -28.06 35.69
N ASP A 147 1.10 -29.36 35.83
CA ASP A 147 2.02 -29.94 36.81
C ASP A 147 3.44 -29.74 36.26
N ILE A 148 3.98 -28.55 36.51
CA ILE A 148 5.34 -28.18 36.13
C ILE A 148 6.23 -28.75 37.24
N PRO A 149 7.02 -29.80 36.97
CA PRO A 149 7.94 -30.32 37.98
C PRO A 149 8.92 -29.23 38.38
N GLU A 150 9.14 -29.07 39.69
CA GLU A 150 10.21 -28.21 40.19
C GLU A 150 11.52 -28.60 39.51
N SER A 151 12.25 -27.59 39.06
CA SER A 151 13.54 -27.85 38.43
C SER A 151 14.47 -28.47 39.46
N VAL A 152 15.25 -29.48 39.06
CA VAL A 152 16.14 -30.20 39.98
C VAL A 152 17.29 -29.30 40.50
N GLU A 153 17.55 -28.19 39.80
CA GLU A 153 18.61 -27.25 40.11
C GLU A 153 18.05 -25.83 40.15
N ASP A 154 18.10 -25.19 41.31
CA ASP A 154 17.82 -23.76 41.40
C ASP A 154 18.91 -22.99 40.66
N LEU A 155 18.49 -22.16 39.70
CA LEU A 155 19.40 -21.24 39.04
C LEU A 155 19.81 -20.16 40.05
N ASP A 156 21.12 -19.96 40.22
CA ASP A 156 21.68 -18.88 41.05
C ASP A 156 21.46 -17.52 40.38
N ILE A 157 20.22 -17.05 40.44
CA ILE A 157 19.75 -15.80 39.86
C ILE A 157 19.32 -14.89 41.00
N ASN A 158 19.79 -13.65 40.96
CA ASN A 158 19.36 -12.64 41.90
C ASN A 158 17.87 -12.28 41.67
N CYS A 159 17.02 -12.63 42.64
CA CYS A 159 15.59 -12.30 42.63
C CYS A 159 15.24 -11.07 43.47
N ASP A 160 16.25 -10.35 43.98
CA ASP A 160 16.05 -9.09 44.71
C ASP A 160 15.55 -7.97 43.78
N ASP A 161 15.08 -6.88 44.38
CA ASP A 161 14.61 -5.72 43.63
C ASP A 161 15.71 -5.15 42.73
N ILE A 162 15.37 -4.94 41.45
CA ILE A 162 16.28 -4.42 40.44
C ILE A 162 16.78 -3.02 40.87
N THR A 163 18.10 -2.87 40.99
CA THR A 163 18.72 -1.60 41.38
C THR A 163 19.05 -0.72 40.18
N VAL A 164 19.08 0.61 40.37
CA VAL A 164 19.39 1.56 39.28
C VAL A 164 20.83 1.40 38.79
N GLU A 165 21.74 1.04 39.69
CA GLU A 165 23.15 0.77 39.41
C GLU A 165 23.31 -0.45 38.51
N GLU A 166 22.59 -1.53 38.82
CA GLU A 166 22.56 -2.76 38.02
C GLU A 166 22.02 -2.48 36.61
N VAL A 167 20.94 -1.70 36.47
CA VAL A 167 20.41 -1.28 35.16
C VAL A 167 21.45 -0.49 34.37
N LYS A 168 22.15 0.46 35.00
CA LYS A 168 23.21 1.24 34.34
C LYS A 168 24.38 0.35 33.91
N GLN A 169 24.76 -0.62 34.74
CA GLN A 169 25.86 -1.53 34.46
C GLN A 169 25.51 -2.52 33.35
N ALA A 170 24.27 -3.02 33.35
CA ALA A 170 23.72 -3.83 32.25
C ALA A 170 23.74 -3.04 30.94
N ILE A 171 23.25 -1.79 30.94
CA ILE A 171 23.29 -0.91 29.75
C ILE A 171 24.73 -0.69 29.27
N HIS A 172 25.68 -0.48 30.18
CA HIS A 172 27.09 -0.32 29.83
C HIS A 172 27.71 -1.59 29.22
N ASN A 173 27.26 -2.77 29.67
CA ASN A 173 27.75 -4.07 29.20
C ASN A 173 27.10 -4.52 27.89
N LEU A 174 26.04 -3.85 27.43
CA LEU A 174 25.44 -4.10 26.12
C LEU A 174 26.45 -3.77 25.02
N LYS A 175 26.63 -4.71 24.08
CA LYS A 175 27.46 -4.48 22.90
C LYS A 175 26.76 -3.49 21.98
N ASN A 176 27.34 -2.30 21.83
CA ASN A 176 26.87 -1.31 20.87
C ASN A 176 26.99 -1.86 19.43
N GLY A 177 25.93 -1.71 18.63
CA GLY A 177 25.94 -2.06 17.21
C GLY A 177 25.65 -3.52 16.88
N LYS A 178 25.10 -4.32 17.80
CA LYS A 178 24.51 -5.62 17.46
C LYS A 178 23.01 -5.49 17.22
N ALA A 179 22.53 -6.05 16.12
CA ALA A 179 21.12 -6.33 15.91
C ALA A 179 20.68 -7.48 16.85
N PRO A 180 19.42 -7.50 17.32
CA PRO A 180 18.88 -8.65 18.04
C PRO A 180 18.66 -9.81 17.06
N ASP A 181 19.62 -10.73 17.05
CA ASP A 181 19.59 -12.09 16.46
C ASP A 181 19.09 -12.26 15.00
N ASP A 182 19.16 -13.50 14.52
CA ASP A 182 19.05 -13.97 13.12
C ASP A 182 17.70 -13.73 12.40
N ASP A 183 16.80 -12.91 12.96
CA ASP A 183 15.44 -12.73 12.43
C ASP A 183 15.38 -11.76 11.24
N GLY A 184 16.52 -11.26 10.75
CA GLY A 184 16.61 -10.53 9.50
C GLY A 184 15.84 -9.20 9.46
N VAL A 185 15.37 -8.70 10.60
CA VAL A 185 14.69 -7.40 10.70
C VAL A 185 15.67 -6.34 11.16
N CYS A 186 16.19 -5.56 10.22
CA CYS A 186 17.00 -4.38 10.51
C CYS A 186 16.13 -3.19 10.94
N PRO A 187 16.63 -2.33 11.84
CA PRO A 187 15.97 -1.08 12.25
C PRO A 187 15.89 -0.03 11.13
#